data_AF-A0A947C4C3-F1
#
_entry.id   AF-A0A947C4C3-F1
#
_cell.length_a   1.000
_cell.length_b   1.000
_cell.length_c   1.000
_cell.angle_alpha   90.00
_cell.angle_beta   90.00
_cell.angle_gamma   90.00
#
_symmetry.space_group_name_H-M   'P 1'
#
loop_
_entity.id
_entity.type
_entity.pdbx_description
1 polymer ?
#
loop_
_entity_poly.entity_id
_entity_poly.type
_entity_poly.pdbx_seq_one_letter_code
_entity_poly.pdbx_strand_id
1 'polypeptide(L)'
;MRFSLAIAAVLLGTALLPNCMRVTDGIEVDVAYQPSATPAAVRTDLGYRVRLERAVIAVGRVELIRCDNFVLDLLKIVTASTAKAHEFSSPTSLGVPLVIDLMESAGVPLFAGTLRPPPGRYCGIRVIGMPADQDAEGLTDENLDMMQNSVVIEGRVEDEEGTDQAALLAEIWEILPCEMRFDRPLVFDGPVVESVSIQIDHTEWFDGIDFAHIALEDSTAVQQRITENVRSSLQAVLPSEEDGL
;
A
#
# COMPACT_ATOMS: atom_id res chain seq x y z
N MET A 1 -51.83 -8.71 69.00
CA MET A 1 -50.55 -9.29 68.55
C MET A 1 -50.68 -9.70 67.09
N ARG A 2 -49.92 -9.05 66.20
CA ARG A 2 -49.26 -9.60 64.99
C ARG A 2 -48.90 -8.43 64.08
N PHE A 3 -47.63 -8.03 64.18
CA PHE A 3 -46.99 -6.99 63.40
C PHE A 3 -46.52 -7.55 62.06
N SER A 4 -46.59 -6.68 61.05
CA SER A 4 -46.08 -6.80 59.68
C SER A 4 -44.63 -7.30 59.61
N LEU A 5 -44.34 -8.14 58.60
CA LEU A 5 -42.99 -8.33 58.07
C LEU A 5 -43.06 -8.17 56.56
N ALA A 6 -42.66 -6.98 56.16
CA ALA A 6 -42.56 -6.48 54.81
C ALA A 6 -41.22 -6.92 54.18
N ILE A 7 -41.27 -7.19 52.88
CA ILE A 7 -40.34 -6.67 51.85
C ILE A 7 -38.84 -6.80 52.20
N ALA A 8 -38.22 -7.87 51.71
CA ALA A 8 -36.75 -7.93 51.57
C ALA A 8 -36.35 -8.96 50.50
N ALA A 9 -36.49 -8.61 49.21
CA ALA A 9 -35.87 -9.37 48.10
C ALA A 9 -35.83 -8.59 46.78
N VAL A 10 -35.42 -7.31 46.80
CA VAL A 10 -35.07 -6.57 45.57
C VAL A 10 -33.86 -5.69 45.91
N LEU A 11 -32.64 -6.19 45.72
CA LEU A 11 -31.39 -5.39 45.67
C LEU A 11 -30.18 -6.33 45.46
N LEU A 12 -30.07 -6.95 44.29
CA LEU A 12 -28.83 -7.61 43.84
C LEU A 12 -28.79 -7.62 42.31
N GLY A 13 -28.76 -6.43 41.71
CA GLY A 13 -28.81 -6.24 40.26
C GLY A 13 -28.15 -4.96 39.79
N THR A 14 -27.12 -4.49 40.50
CA THR A 14 -26.40 -3.27 40.13
C THR A 14 -24.95 -3.58 39.81
N ALA A 15 -24.60 -3.28 38.56
CA ALA A 15 -23.27 -2.88 38.10
C ALA A 15 -22.20 -3.96 37.87
N LEU A 16 -22.48 -4.91 36.98
CA LEU A 16 -21.48 -5.32 35.98
C LEU A 16 -21.76 -4.53 34.70
N LEU A 17 -21.57 -3.21 34.76
CA LEU A 17 -21.41 -2.46 33.52
C LEU A 17 -20.08 -2.91 32.93
N PRO A 18 -20.01 -3.38 31.68
CA PRO A 18 -18.72 -3.55 31.03
C PRO A 18 -18.03 -2.20 31.14
N ASN A 19 -16.84 -2.17 31.75
CA ASN A 19 -16.02 -0.99 31.75
C ASN A 19 -15.84 -0.60 30.28
N CYS A 20 -16.57 0.43 29.83
CA CYS A 20 -16.21 1.16 28.63
C CYS A 20 -14.82 1.73 28.94
N MET A 21 -13.78 0.99 28.56
CA MET A 21 -12.41 1.47 28.62
C MET A 21 -12.44 2.80 27.89
N ARG A 22 -12.19 3.88 28.64
CA ARG A 22 -11.86 5.17 28.05
C ARG A 22 -10.80 4.90 27.00
N VAL A 23 -11.09 5.31 25.77
CA VAL A 23 -10.10 5.45 24.71
C VAL A 23 -9.03 6.39 25.29
N THR A 24 -8.00 5.77 25.83
CA THR A 24 -6.72 6.41 26.12
C THR A 24 -6.11 6.68 24.76
N ASP A 25 -5.43 7.82 24.61
CA ASP A 25 -4.79 8.21 23.34
C ASP A 25 -4.14 6.98 22.70
N GLY A 26 -4.58 6.64 21.49
CA GLY A 26 -4.25 5.37 20.87
C GLY A 26 -2.80 5.32 20.41
N ILE A 27 -2.32 4.13 20.10
CA ILE A 27 -1.18 4.00 19.18
C ILE A 27 -1.67 4.46 17.81
N GLU A 28 -0.95 5.39 17.19
CA GLU A 28 -1.22 5.88 15.85
C GLU A 28 -0.01 5.63 14.97
N VAL A 29 -0.25 5.17 13.74
CA VAL A 29 0.80 4.97 12.74
C VAL A 29 0.37 5.68 11.47
N ASP A 30 0.99 6.82 11.21
CA ASP A 30 0.78 7.58 9.99
C ASP A 30 1.48 6.88 8.83
N VAL A 31 0.75 6.64 7.75
CA VAL A 31 1.26 6.02 6.54
C VAL A 31 1.30 7.07 5.44
N ALA A 32 2.41 7.12 4.70
CA ALA A 32 2.55 7.96 3.52
C ALA A 32 3.13 7.16 2.35
N TYR A 33 2.78 7.54 1.12
CA TYR A 33 3.47 7.10 -0.09
C TYR A 33 4.49 8.14 -0.49
N GLN A 34 5.66 7.71 -0.94
CA GLN A 34 6.72 8.61 -1.35
C GLN A 34 7.29 8.15 -2.69
N PRO A 35 6.72 8.64 -3.81
CA PRO A 35 7.28 8.40 -5.13
C PRO A 35 8.70 9.00 -5.22
N SER A 36 9.63 8.25 -5.80
CA SER A 36 10.95 8.78 -6.16
C SER A 36 10.82 9.97 -7.10
N ALA A 37 11.83 10.84 -7.12
CA ALA A 37 11.87 11.95 -8.07
C ALA A 37 11.97 11.40 -9.50
N THR A 38 11.03 11.75 -10.38
CA THR A 38 11.05 11.31 -11.77
C THR A 38 12.08 12.10 -12.58
N PRO A 39 13.12 11.47 -13.14
CA PRO A 39 14.00 12.14 -14.09
C PRO A 39 13.29 12.37 -15.43
N ALA A 40 13.80 13.29 -16.25
CA ALA A 40 13.28 13.53 -17.60
C ALA A 40 13.35 12.31 -18.53
N ALA A 41 14.27 11.38 -18.24
CA ALA A 41 14.34 10.06 -18.83
C ALA A 41 14.97 9.11 -17.81
N VAL A 42 14.37 7.93 -17.64
CA VAL A 42 14.91 6.82 -16.85
C VAL A 42 15.88 6.04 -17.73
N ARG A 43 17.08 5.77 -17.23
CA ARG A 43 18.07 4.95 -17.95
C ARG A 43 18.08 3.55 -17.35
N THR A 44 17.92 2.54 -18.19
CA THR A 44 17.92 1.14 -17.75
C THR A 44 19.34 0.59 -17.65
N ASP A 45 19.50 -0.51 -16.92
CA ASP A 45 20.74 -1.30 -16.84
C ASP A 45 21.23 -1.86 -18.20
N LEU A 46 20.34 -2.01 -19.18
CA LEU A 46 20.65 -2.40 -20.56
C LEU A 46 20.88 -1.22 -21.51
N GLY A 47 20.86 0.02 -21.01
CA GLY A 47 21.25 1.21 -21.76
C GLY A 47 20.11 2.00 -22.40
N TYR A 48 18.89 1.44 -22.43
CA TYR A 48 17.71 2.13 -22.96
C TYR A 48 17.39 3.40 -22.17
N ARG A 49 16.70 4.34 -22.84
CA ARG A 49 16.15 5.53 -22.20
C ARG A 49 14.63 5.50 -22.30
N VAL A 50 13.96 5.45 -21.15
CA VAL A 50 12.51 5.48 -21.05
C VAL A 50 12.08 6.89 -20.66
N ARG A 51 11.32 7.56 -21.53
CA ARG A 51 10.65 8.82 -21.22
C ARG A 51 9.21 8.51 -20.85
N LEU A 52 8.88 8.71 -19.58
CA LEU A 52 7.53 8.53 -19.07
C LEU A 52 6.66 9.73 -19.44
N GLU A 53 5.48 9.43 -19.96
CA GLU A 53 4.40 10.38 -20.17
C GLU A 53 3.37 10.23 -19.06
N ARG A 54 3.17 9.01 -18.57
CA ARG A 54 2.24 8.69 -17.48
C ARG A 54 2.75 7.48 -16.68
N ALA A 55 2.63 7.56 -15.36
CA ALA A 55 2.91 6.46 -14.45
C ALA A 55 1.97 6.56 -13.26
N VAL A 56 0.93 5.73 -13.24
CA VAL A 56 -0.15 5.79 -12.26
C VAL A 56 -0.29 4.44 -11.57
N ILE A 57 -0.46 4.44 -10.25
CA ILE A 57 -0.70 3.24 -9.43
C ILE A 57 -1.97 3.42 -8.60
N ALA A 58 -2.82 2.39 -8.57
CA ALA A 58 -3.99 2.32 -7.70
C ALA A 58 -3.71 1.38 -6.54
N VAL A 59 -3.75 1.93 -5.33
CA VAL A 59 -3.56 1.19 -4.08
C VAL A 59 -4.91 1.04 -3.40
N GLY A 60 -5.38 -0.19 -3.25
CA GLY A 60 -6.67 -0.46 -2.59
C GLY A 60 -6.56 -0.70 -1.10
N ARG A 61 -5.38 -1.11 -0.60
CA ARG A 61 -5.21 -1.42 0.82
C ARG A 61 -3.77 -1.32 1.29
N VAL A 62 -3.60 -0.89 2.55
CA VAL A 62 -2.35 -1.01 3.31
C VAL A 62 -2.62 -1.65 4.66
N GLU A 63 -1.82 -2.65 5.05
CA GLU A 63 -1.99 -3.42 6.29
C GLU A 63 -0.67 -3.62 7.05
N LEU A 64 -0.66 -3.41 8.37
CA LEU A 64 0.47 -3.77 9.22
C LEU A 64 0.54 -5.28 9.50
N ILE A 65 1.71 -5.88 9.29
CA ILE A 65 1.96 -7.31 9.49
C ILE A 65 2.57 -7.55 10.87
N ARG A 66 1.82 -8.24 11.75
CA ARG A 66 2.35 -8.67 13.05
C ARG A 66 3.49 -9.69 12.87
N CYS A 67 4.50 -9.63 13.75
CA CYS A 67 5.68 -10.50 13.66
C CYS A 67 5.36 -12.00 13.79
N ASP A 68 4.30 -12.37 14.51
CA ASP A 68 3.82 -13.75 14.66
C ASP A 68 3.16 -14.32 13.40
N ASN A 69 2.68 -13.45 12.50
CA ASN A 69 2.04 -13.85 11.23
C ASN A 69 3.05 -14.14 10.11
N PHE A 70 4.29 -13.66 10.21
CA PHE A 70 5.30 -13.78 9.14
C PHE A 70 5.73 -15.25 8.86
N VAL A 71 5.47 -16.18 9.79
CA VAL A 71 5.86 -17.60 9.67
C VAL A 71 4.72 -18.50 9.16
N LEU A 72 3.48 -18.00 9.10
CA LEU A 72 2.28 -18.83 8.86
C LEU A 72 1.60 -18.62 7.48
N ASP A 73 2.11 -17.73 6.62
CA ASP A 73 1.38 -17.32 5.41
C ASP A 73 1.45 -18.28 4.21
N LEU A 74 2.23 -19.37 4.26
CA LEU A 74 2.22 -20.39 3.19
C LEU A 74 0.87 -21.13 3.07
N LEU A 75 0.05 -21.14 4.13
CA LEU A 75 -1.22 -21.88 4.21
C LEU A 75 -2.46 -21.05 3.84
N LYS A 76 -2.35 -19.71 3.73
CA LYS A 76 -3.49 -18.84 3.37
C LYS A 76 -3.73 -18.71 1.87
N ILE A 77 -2.82 -19.20 1.04
CA ILE A 77 -2.95 -19.21 -0.43
C ILE A 77 -4.16 -20.07 -0.90
N VAL A 78 -4.71 -20.93 -0.04
CA VAL A 78 -5.82 -21.86 -0.38
C VAL A 78 -7.20 -21.37 0.08
N THR A 79 -7.31 -20.22 0.77
CA THR A 79 -8.62 -19.70 1.19
C THR A 79 -9.19 -18.74 0.16
N ALA A 80 -10.46 -18.95 -0.20
CA ALA A 80 -11.18 -18.19 -1.21
C ALA A 80 -11.03 -16.67 -1.02
N SER A 81 -10.74 -15.98 -2.12
CA SER A 81 -10.80 -14.53 -2.27
C SER A 81 -12.10 -14.00 -1.65
N THR A 82 -12.00 -13.46 -0.44
CA THR A 82 -13.15 -12.87 0.23
C THR A 82 -13.36 -11.51 -0.41
N ALA A 83 -14.36 -11.41 -1.29
CA ALA A 83 -14.78 -10.12 -1.82
C ALA A 83 -15.34 -9.28 -0.66
N LYS A 84 -14.49 -8.47 -0.04
CA LYS A 84 -14.88 -7.47 0.96
C LYS A 84 -15.22 -6.19 0.20
N ALA A 85 -16.48 -6.04 -0.17
CA ALA A 85 -17.01 -4.79 -0.69
C ALA A 85 -16.87 -3.73 0.40
N HIS A 86 -15.95 -2.78 0.19
CA HIS A 86 -15.56 -1.70 1.11
C HIS A 86 -15.16 -2.20 2.52
N GLU A 87 -13.88 -2.53 2.68
CA GLU A 87 -13.38 -2.87 4.01
C GLU A 87 -13.36 -1.59 4.87
N PHE A 88 -14.24 -1.51 5.87
CA PHE A 88 -14.10 -0.53 6.95
C PHE A 88 -12.65 -0.58 7.44
N SER A 89 -11.97 0.57 7.43
CA SER A 89 -10.64 0.72 8.00
C SER A 89 -10.58 -0.05 9.32
N SER A 90 -9.68 -1.02 9.40
CA SER A 90 -9.46 -1.72 10.65
C SER A 90 -8.37 -0.98 11.42
N PRO A 91 -8.24 -1.21 12.73
CA PRO A 91 -7.09 -0.73 13.50
C PRO A 91 -5.73 -0.94 12.82
N THR A 92 -5.59 -1.99 11.99
CA THR A 92 -4.33 -2.34 11.31
C THR A 92 -4.39 -2.22 9.79
N SER A 93 -5.49 -1.72 9.20
CA SER A 93 -5.67 -1.65 7.74
C SER A 93 -6.32 -0.34 7.30
N LEU A 94 -5.71 0.33 6.32
CA LEU A 94 -6.33 1.40 5.55
C LEU A 94 -6.93 0.79 4.29
N GLY A 95 -8.25 0.94 4.11
CA GLY A 95 -8.99 0.39 2.99
C GLY A 95 -9.61 1.45 2.07
N VAL A 96 -9.16 2.71 2.17
CA VAL A 96 -9.57 3.78 1.25
C VAL A 96 -8.70 3.65 0.00
N PRO A 97 -9.27 3.33 -1.17
CA PRO A 97 -8.50 3.23 -2.40
C PRO A 97 -7.95 4.59 -2.81
N LEU A 98 -6.69 4.62 -3.23
CA LEU A 98 -5.99 5.83 -3.66
C LEU A 98 -5.32 5.58 -5.01
N VAL A 99 -5.59 6.46 -5.97
CA VAL A 99 -4.90 6.55 -7.26
C VAL A 99 -3.81 7.61 -7.14
N ILE A 100 -2.57 7.21 -7.43
CA ILE A 100 -1.39 8.05 -7.30
C ILE A 100 -0.78 8.25 -8.69
N ASP A 101 -0.73 9.50 -9.15
CA ASP A 101 0.12 9.89 -10.26
C ASP A 101 1.55 10.10 -9.75
N LEU A 102 2.45 9.21 -10.15
CA LEU A 102 3.84 9.19 -9.69
C LEU A 102 4.68 10.29 -10.33
N MET A 103 4.23 10.84 -11.47
CA MET A 103 4.90 11.92 -12.17
C MET A 103 4.57 13.26 -11.53
N GLU A 104 3.30 13.49 -11.16
CA GLU A 104 2.85 14.71 -10.48
C GLU A 104 3.34 14.75 -9.02
N SER A 105 3.36 13.59 -8.36
CA SER A 105 3.71 13.46 -6.94
C SER A 105 5.19 13.18 -6.68
N ALA A 106 6.02 13.29 -7.71
CA ALA A 106 7.45 12.96 -7.66
C ALA A 106 8.18 13.72 -6.54
N GLY A 107 8.75 12.97 -5.60
CA GLY A 107 9.52 13.53 -4.47
C GLY A 107 8.69 14.18 -3.37
N VAL A 108 7.35 14.15 -3.45
CA VAL A 108 6.45 14.71 -2.42
C VAL A 108 5.74 13.57 -1.68
N PRO A 109 5.89 13.47 -0.34
CA PRO A 109 5.12 12.51 0.43
C PRO A 109 3.61 12.76 0.33
N LEU A 110 2.85 11.71 0.04
CA LEU A 110 1.39 11.71 0.01
C LEU A 110 0.86 10.97 1.23
N PHE A 111 0.11 11.67 2.07
CA PHE A 111 -0.49 11.05 3.25
C PHE A 111 -1.58 10.04 2.85
N ALA A 112 -1.40 8.78 3.26
CA ALA A 112 -2.33 7.69 2.98
C ALA A 112 -3.41 7.54 4.05
N GLY A 113 -3.08 7.89 5.30
CA GLY A 113 -3.98 7.77 6.44
C GLY A 113 -3.28 7.35 7.72
N THR A 114 -4.04 7.27 8.81
CA THR A 114 -3.55 6.88 10.13
C THR A 114 -4.13 5.52 10.53
N LEU A 115 -3.25 4.56 10.79
CA LEU A 115 -3.60 3.28 11.42
C LEU A 115 -3.65 3.42 12.94
N ARG A 116 -4.45 2.59 13.60
CA ARG A 116 -4.60 2.58 15.06
C ARG A 116 -4.37 1.19 15.66
N PRO A 117 -3.20 0.57 15.46
CA PRO A 117 -3.00 -0.84 15.78
C PRO A 117 -3.11 -1.12 17.29
N PRO A 118 -3.54 -2.32 17.70
CA PRO A 118 -3.43 -2.75 19.08
C PRO A 118 -1.95 -2.87 19.51
N PRO A 119 -1.67 -2.81 20.84
CA PRO A 119 -0.33 -3.07 21.35
C PRO A 119 0.25 -4.40 20.83
N GLY A 120 1.53 -4.40 20.44
CA GLY A 120 2.15 -5.56 19.81
C GLY A 120 3.45 -5.25 19.08
N ARG A 121 3.93 -6.25 18.33
CA ARG A 121 5.14 -6.16 17.49
C ARG A 121 4.77 -6.39 16.03
N TYR A 122 5.18 -5.47 15.17
CA TYR A 122 4.90 -5.49 13.73
C TYR A 122 6.21 -5.50 12.97
N CYS A 123 6.35 -6.44 12.02
CA CYS A 123 7.61 -6.72 11.33
C CYS A 123 7.60 -6.27 9.87
N GLY A 124 6.48 -5.74 9.40
CA GLY A 124 6.35 -5.26 8.03
C GLY A 124 4.98 -4.66 7.75
N ILE A 125 4.79 -4.33 6.49
CA ILE A 125 3.56 -3.75 5.95
C ILE A 125 3.26 -4.42 4.61
N ARG A 126 1.98 -4.65 4.34
CA ARG A 126 1.47 -5.20 3.07
C ARG A 126 0.73 -4.09 2.36
N VAL A 127 1.10 -3.81 1.11
CA VAL A 127 0.37 -2.95 0.18
C VAL A 127 -0.31 -3.84 -0.85
N ILE A 128 -1.57 -3.56 -1.16
CA ILE A 128 -2.32 -4.28 -2.18
C ILE A 128 -2.68 -3.28 -3.28
N GLY A 129 -1.97 -3.36 -4.39
CA GLY A 129 -2.38 -2.70 -5.63
C GLY A 129 -3.57 -3.43 -6.24
N MET A 130 -4.59 -2.72 -6.68
CA MET A 130 -5.76 -3.29 -7.35
C MET A 130 -6.46 -2.21 -8.19
N PRO A 131 -7.24 -2.59 -9.20
CA PRO A 131 -8.05 -1.64 -9.95
C PRO A 131 -8.89 -0.75 -9.02
N ALA A 132 -8.96 0.53 -9.34
CA ALA A 132 -9.70 1.54 -8.59
C ALA A 132 -11.21 1.27 -8.65
N ASP A 133 -11.93 1.59 -7.58
CA ASP A 133 -13.37 1.74 -7.61
C ASP A 133 -13.77 3.16 -8.00
N GLN A 134 -15.07 3.41 -8.15
CA GLN A 134 -15.60 4.70 -8.60
C GLN A 134 -15.41 5.84 -7.59
N ASP A 135 -15.14 5.48 -6.34
CA ASP A 135 -14.95 6.38 -5.21
C ASP A 135 -13.51 6.47 -4.74
N ALA A 136 -12.55 5.88 -5.47
CA ALA A 136 -11.13 6.00 -5.17
C ALA A 136 -10.68 7.46 -5.16
N GLU A 137 -9.95 7.84 -4.11
CA GLU A 137 -9.34 9.16 -4.03
C GLU A 137 -8.28 9.30 -5.13
N GLY A 138 -8.18 10.48 -5.76
CA GLY A 138 -7.25 10.71 -6.89
C GLY A 138 -7.70 10.15 -8.24
N LEU A 139 -8.83 9.44 -8.31
CA LEU A 139 -9.45 9.09 -9.59
C LEU A 139 -10.06 10.36 -10.24
N THR A 140 -9.76 10.58 -11.50
CA THR A 140 -10.20 11.71 -12.32
C THR A 140 -10.67 11.22 -13.69
N ASP A 141 -11.29 12.12 -14.47
CA ASP A 141 -11.68 11.81 -15.84
C ASP A 141 -10.47 11.44 -16.74
N GLU A 142 -9.26 11.91 -16.39
CA GLU A 142 -8.04 11.68 -17.15
C GLU A 142 -7.42 10.29 -16.89
N ASN A 143 -7.80 9.60 -15.81
CA ASN A 143 -7.22 8.31 -15.41
C ASN A 143 -8.28 7.21 -15.15
N LEU A 144 -9.44 7.29 -15.81
CA LEU A 144 -10.54 6.31 -15.68
C LEU A 144 -10.16 4.86 -16.02
N ASP A 145 -9.13 4.65 -16.81
CA ASP A 145 -8.53 3.35 -17.09
C ASP A 145 -8.00 2.64 -15.82
N MET A 146 -7.71 3.38 -14.75
CA MET A 146 -7.35 2.80 -13.45
C MET A 146 -8.50 1.99 -12.83
N MET A 147 -9.75 2.17 -13.27
CA MET A 147 -10.85 1.29 -12.85
C MET A 147 -10.69 -0.17 -13.33
N GLN A 148 -9.81 -0.41 -14.30
CA GLN A 148 -9.51 -1.74 -14.84
C GLN A 148 -8.07 -2.18 -14.55
N ASN A 149 -7.23 -1.26 -14.05
CA ASN A 149 -5.79 -1.46 -13.90
C ASN A 149 -5.32 -1.06 -12.50
N SER A 150 -4.47 -1.89 -11.89
CA SER A 150 -3.70 -1.52 -10.69
C SER A 150 -2.52 -0.61 -11.01
N VAL A 151 -1.94 -0.68 -12.22
CA VAL A 151 -0.85 0.18 -12.66
C VAL A 151 -1.00 0.48 -14.15
N VAL A 152 -0.77 1.73 -14.55
CA VAL A 152 -0.67 2.12 -15.96
C VAL A 152 0.59 2.93 -16.19
N ILE A 153 1.36 2.52 -17.19
CA ILE A 153 2.61 3.15 -17.60
C ILE A 153 2.52 3.46 -19.09
N GLU A 154 2.71 4.72 -19.44
CA GLU A 154 2.79 5.19 -20.82
C GLU A 154 4.06 5.99 -21.04
N GLY A 155 4.67 5.82 -22.21
CA GLY A 155 5.85 6.57 -22.56
C GLY A 155 6.47 6.17 -23.88
N ARG A 156 7.76 6.51 -24.01
CA ARG A 156 8.59 6.15 -25.16
C ARG A 156 9.91 5.55 -24.71
N VAL A 157 10.34 4.50 -25.41
CA VAL A 157 11.68 3.92 -25.24
C VAL A 157 12.55 4.36 -26.40
N GLU A 158 13.76 4.81 -26.08
CA GLU A 158 14.85 5.06 -27.02
C GLU A 158 15.96 4.03 -26.79
N ASP A 159 16.54 3.53 -27.88
CA ASP A 159 17.79 2.77 -27.83
C ASP A 159 18.98 3.63 -27.33
N GLU A 160 20.15 3.02 -27.12
CA GLU A 160 21.34 3.74 -26.65
C GLU A 160 21.79 4.86 -27.62
N GLU A 161 21.53 4.68 -28.92
CA GLU A 161 21.93 5.58 -29.99
C GLU A 161 20.92 6.74 -30.18
N GLY A 162 19.73 6.64 -29.58
CA GLY A 162 18.61 7.57 -29.73
C GLY A 162 17.94 7.54 -31.11
N THR A 163 18.17 6.46 -31.87
CA THR A 163 17.74 6.34 -33.27
C THR A 163 16.37 5.70 -33.40
N ASP A 164 16.11 4.63 -32.64
CA ASP A 164 14.83 3.95 -32.63
C ASP A 164 13.98 4.41 -31.45
N GLN A 165 12.74 4.79 -31.75
CA GLN A 165 11.72 5.16 -30.77
C GLN A 165 10.56 4.19 -30.86
N ALA A 166 10.26 3.52 -29.74
CA ALA A 166 9.09 2.67 -29.59
C ALA A 166 8.13 3.26 -28.55
N ALA A 167 6.84 3.14 -28.79
CA ALA A 167 5.84 3.43 -27.77
C ALA A 167 5.90 2.37 -26.67
N LEU A 168 5.80 2.81 -25.42
CA LEU A 168 5.67 1.96 -24.24
C LEU A 168 4.26 2.10 -23.69
N LEU A 169 3.56 0.98 -23.58
CA LEU A 169 2.30 0.88 -22.84
C LEU A 169 2.35 -0.39 -22.00
N ALA A 170 2.20 -0.25 -20.69
CA ALA A 170 2.04 -1.37 -19.78
C ALA A 170 0.82 -1.13 -18.88
N GLU A 171 -0.19 -1.99 -19.04
CA GLU A 171 -1.45 -1.95 -18.30
C GLU A 171 -1.50 -3.17 -17.39
N ILE A 172 -1.30 -3.00 -16.09
CA ILE A 172 -1.32 -4.10 -15.14
C ILE A 172 -2.71 -4.15 -14.51
N TRP A 173 -3.51 -5.14 -14.89
CA TRP A 173 -4.85 -5.40 -14.34
C TRP A 173 -4.88 -6.29 -13.09
N GLU A 174 -3.74 -6.90 -12.73
CA GLU A 174 -3.67 -7.88 -11.63
C GLU A 174 -3.73 -7.20 -10.25
N ILE A 175 -4.15 -7.97 -9.24
CA ILE A 175 -3.95 -7.59 -7.85
C ILE A 175 -2.47 -7.79 -7.51
N LEU A 176 -1.82 -6.74 -6.98
CA LEU A 176 -0.40 -6.69 -6.67
C LEU A 176 -0.18 -6.68 -5.14
N PRO A 177 -0.10 -7.85 -4.49
CA PRO A 177 0.30 -7.92 -3.09
C PRO A 177 1.81 -7.68 -2.97
N CYS A 178 2.18 -6.64 -2.22
CA CYS A 178 3.55 -6.25 -1.98
C CYS A 178 3.82 -6.24 -0.48
N GLU A 179 4.58 -7.21 0.01
CA GLU A 179 4.96 -7.30 1.41
C GLU A 179 6.37 -6.76 1.62
N MET A 180 6.47 -5.74 2.45
CA MET A 180 7.73 -5.10 2.78
C MET A 180 8.05 -5.35 4.25
N ARG A 181 9.27 -5.78 4.52
CA ARG A 181 9.76 -5.96 5.89
C ARG A 181 10.34 -4.64 6.37
N PHE A 182 10.08 -4.32 7.63
CA PHE A 182 10.82 -3.25 8.27
C PHE A 182 12.24 -3.71 8.61
N ASP A 183 13.18 -2.78 8.61
CA ASP A 183 14.56 -2.97 9.07
C ASP A 183 14.62 -3.30 10.58
N ARG A 184 13.70 -2.73 11.35
CA ARG A 184 13.43 -3.03 12.77
C ARG A 184 11.93 -3.21 13.02
N PRO A 185 11.51 -4.09 13.94
CA PRO A 185 10.10 -4.20 14.29
C PRO A 185 9.57 -2.90 14.93
N LEU A 186 8.36 -2.49 14.54
CA LEU A 186 7.58 -1.52 15.31
C LEU A 186 7.06 -2.21 16.58
N VAL A 187 7.32 -1.61 17.74
CA VAL A 187 6.93 -2.16 19.05
C VAL A 187 6.05 -1.14 19.75
N PHE A 188 4.82 -1.55 20.06
CA PHE A 188 3.85 -0.70 20.71
C PHE A 188 3.46 -1.27 22.07
N ASP A 189 3.90 -0.61 23.14
CA ASP A 189 3.61 -0.94 24.54
C ASP A 189 2.81 0.16 25.27
N GLY A 190 2.59 1.30 24.62
CA GLY A 190 1.78 2.42 25.08
C GLY A 190 1.42 3.39 23.94
N PRO A 191 0.74 4.51 24.25
CA PRO A 191 0.40 5.56 23.28
C PRO A 191 1.65 6.15 22.62
N VAL A 192 1.70 6.11 21.29
CA VAL A 192 2.78 6.67 20.48
C VAL A 192 2.24 7.02 19.10
N VAL A 193 2.81 8.05 18.48
CA VAL A 193 2.61 8.35 17.05
C VAL A 193 3.89 7.95 16.35
N GLU A 194 3.80 6.97 15.45
CA GLU A 194 4.88 6.56 14.55
C GLU A 194 4.52 6.93 13.11
N SER A 195 5.52 6.94 12.23
CA SER A 195 5.30 7.15 10.81
C SER A 195 5.94 6.02 9.99
N VAL A 196 5.32 5.64 8.88
CA VAL A 196 5.83 4.69 7.91
C VAL A 196 5.70 5.31 6.52
N SER A 197 6.81 5.42 5.81
CA SER A 197 6.81 5.83 4.40
C SER A 197 6.93 4.60 3.50
N ILE A 198 6.06 4.49 2.50
CA ILE A 198 6.14 3.50 1.43
C ILE A 198 6.79 4.20 0.24
N GLN A 199 8.07 3.95 0.04
CA GLN A 199 8.81 4.45 -1.12
C GLN A 199 8.41 3.68 -2.38
N ILE A 200 8.22 4.40 -3.47
CA ILE A 200 7.88 3.84 -4.78
C ILE A 200 8.95 4.29 -5.78
N ASP A 201 9.93 3.41 -6.03
CA ASP A 201 11.00 3.70 -6.98
C ASP A 201 10.66 3.25 -8.40
N HIS A 202 9.92 4.09 -9.12
CA HIS A 202 9.55 3.82 -10.50
C HIS A 202 10.70 3.95 -11.50
N THR A 203 11.90 4.33 -11.06
CA THR A 203 13.07 4.41 -11.95
C THR A 203 13.70 3.04 -12.21
N GLU A 204 13.46 2.05 -11.36
CA GLU A 204 13.96 0.67 -11.53
C GLU A 204 12.97 -0.24 -12.28
N TRP A 205 11.78 0.26 -12.65
CA TRP A 205 10.73 -0.54 -13.28
C TRP A 205 11.12 -1.17 -14.61
N PHE A 206 12.13 -0.61 -15.27
CA PHE A 206 12.54 -1.00 -16.62
C PHE A 206 13.84 -1.80 -16.66
N ASP A 207 14.39 -2.14 -15.50
CA ASP A 207 15.66 -2.88 -15.41
C ASP A 207 15.50 -4.36 -15.81
N GLY A 208 16.50 -4.84 -16.55
CA GLY A 208 16.55 -6.17 -17.13
C GLY A 208 15.57 -6.38 -18.28
N ILE A 209 15.02 -5.31 -18.87
CA ILE A 209 14.08 -5.40 -20.01
C ILE A 209 14.80 -5.05 -21.30
N ASP A 210 14.88 -6.02 -22.21
CA ASP A 210 15.30 -5.81 -23.59
C ASP A 210 14.10 -5.33 -24.42
N PHE A 211 14.13 -4.06 -24.81
CA PHE A 211 13.07 -3.42 -25.58
C PHE A 211 13.22 -3.56 -27.09
N ALA A 212 14.30 -4.18 -27.59
CA ALA A 212 14.52 -4.35 -29.04
C ALA A 212 13.39 -5.14 -29.73
N HIS A 213 12.63 -5.93 -28.96
CA HIS A 213 11.58 -6.81 -29.46
C HIS A 213 10.15 -6.36 -29.09
N ILE A 214 9.95 -5.16 -28.53
CA ILE A 214 8.60 -4.66 -28.16
C ILE A 214 7.62 -4.72 -29.34
N ALA A 215 8.07 -4.39 -30.55
CA ALA A 215 7.23 -4.37 -31.74
C ALA A 215 6.91 -5.77 -32.31
N LEU A 216 7.54 -6.81 -31.77
CA LEU A 216 7.55 -8.17 -32.32
C LEU A 216 7.05 -9.17 -31.27
N GLU A 217 5.74 -9.17 -31.01
CA GLU A 217 4.96 -10.25 -30.36
C GLU A 217 5.31 -10.65 -28.91
N ASP A 218 6.42 -10.20 -28.31
CA ASP A 218 6.84 -10.59 -26.94
C ASP A 218 6.40 -9.58 -25.84
N SER A 219 5.28 -8.89 -26.07
CA SER A 219 4.74 -7.89 -25.13
C SER A 219 4.39 -8.50 -23.76
N THR A 220 4.12 -9.80 -23.71
CA THR A 220 3.75 -10.50 -22.47
C THR A 220 4.94 -10.65 -21.54
N ALA A 221 6.14 -11.00 -22.04
CA ALA A 221 7.33 -11.12 -21.21
C ALA A 221 7.75 -9.76 -20.64
N VAL A 222 7.69 -8.70 -21.46
CA VAL A 222 7.94 -7.32 -21.03
C VAL A 222 6.96 -6.92 -19.93
N GLN A 223 5.66 -7.10 -20.13
CA GLN A 223 4.63 -6.74 -19.15
C GLN A 223 4.78 -7.53 -17.84
N GLN A 224 5.09 -8.83 -17.91
CA GLN A 224 5.38 -9.64 -16.73
C GLN A 224 6.61 -9.13 -15.97
N ARG A 225 7.68 -8.75 -16.70
CA ARG A 225 8.89 -8.22 -16.09
C ARG A 225 8.66 -6.86 -15.44
N ILE A 226 7.95 -5.94 -16.11
CA ILE A 226 7.53 -4.66 -15.51
C ILE A 226 6.71 -4.92 -14.25
N THR A 227 5.76 -5.85 -14.29
CA THR A 227 4.94 -6.18 -13.12
C THR A 227 5.78 -6.65 -11.93
N GLU A 228 6.79 -7.48 -12.18
CA GLU A 228 7.72 -7.92 -11.13
C GLU A 228 8.57 -6.76 -10.59
N ASN A 229 9.11 -5.93 -11.48
CA ASN A 229 9.91 -4.77 -11.09
C ASN A 229 9.08 -3.74 -10.29
N VAL A 230 7.80 -3.55 -10.64
CA VAL A 230 6.86 -2.74 -9.85
C VAL A 230 6.76 -3.31 -8.43
N ARG A 231 6.54 -4.62 -8.27
CA ARG A 231 6.46 -5.25 -6.94
C ARG A 231 7.75 -5.06 -6.13
N SER A 232 8.92 -5.20 -6.76
CA SER A 232 10.20 -5.06 -6.08
C SER A 232 10.59 -3.61 -5.78
N SER A 233 10.00 -2.63 -6.47
CA SER A 233 10.30 -1.21 -6.27
C SER A 233 9.71 -0.60 -5.00
N LEU A 234 8.77 -1.30 -4.36
CA LEU A 234 8.15 -0.82 -3.13
C LEU A 234 9.01 -1.16 -1.93
N GLN A 235 9.31 -0.14 -1.11
CA GLN A 235 10.07 -0.30 0.13
C GLN A 235 9.37 0.40 1.27
N ALA A 236 9.38 -0.22 2.45
CA ALA A 236 8.86 0.39 3.66
C ALA A 236 10.01 0.98 4.47
N VAL A 237 9.96 2.28 4.71
CA VAL A 237 10.98 3.06 5.41
C VAL A 237 10.39 3.62 6.69
N LEU A 238 11.08 3.37 7.80
CA LEU A 238 10.80 3.98 9.09
C LEU A 238 11.60 5.29 9.23
N PRO A 239 11.10 6.29 9.97
CA PRO A 239 11.87 7.49 10.25
C PRO A 239 13.20 7.13 10.91
N SER A 240 14.27 7.79 10.46
CA SER A 240 15.57 7.64 11.08
C SER A 240 15.54 8.28 12.47
N GLU A 241 16.24 7.69 13.45
CA GLU A 241 16.32 8.28 14.80
C GLU A 241 16.98 9.69 14.79
N GLU A 242 17.66 10.06 13.69
CA GLU A 242 18.36 11.33 13.52
C GLU A 242 17.44 12.48 13.05
N ASP A 243 16.28 12.19 12.46
CA ASP A 243 15.32 13.20 11.99
C ASP A 243 14.44 13.80 13.12
N GLY A 244 14.64 13.35 14.37
CA GLY A 244 13.77 13.62 15.52
C GLY A 244 14.39 14.42 16.67
N LEU A 245 15.25 15.41 16.42
CA LEU A 245 15.82 16.31 17.45
C LEU A 245 15.54 17.79 17.20
#